data_AF-A0A8H7C489-F1
#
_entry.id   AF-A0A8H7C489-F1
#
_cell.length_a   1.000
_cell.length_b   1.000
_cell.length_c   1.000
_cell.angle_alpha   90.00
_cell.angle_beta   90.00
_cell.angle_gamma   90.00
#
_symmetry.space_group_name_H-M   'P 1'
#
loop_
_entity.id
_entity.type
_entity.pdbx_description
1 polymer ?
#
loop_
_entity_poly.entity_id
_entity_poly.type
_entity_poly.pdbx_seq_one_letter_code
_entity_poly.pdbx_strand_id
1 'polypeptide(L)'
;MSATSLPTSLSTSPPASSPASTSTNPSSTLLGATVSLPDWTKEDIPEDKDGYDIVLALSITKWIHLNQGDDGLVAFFRKIHTVLHKHGHLILEPQPWESYAKARRMSEHLRATYQTLQLRPSNFSTTLNDIGFELVKTLGETGEGGFRRSIDLYVKR
;
A
#
# COMPACT_ATOMS: atom_id res chain seq x y z
N MET A 1 27.83 5.29 67.04
CA MET A 1 26.70 4.37 67.32
C MET A 1 25.86 4.38 66.05
N SER A 2 26.14 3.47 65.12
CA SER A 2 25.43 2.18 64.97
C SER A 2 23.98 2.41 64.54
N ALA A 3 23.39 1.79 63.53
CA ALA A 3 23.79 0.84 62.49
C ALA A 3 22.56 0.72 61.55
N THR A 4 22.80 0.39 60.27
CA THR A 4 22.00 -0.53 59.44
C THR A 4 20.47 -0.34 59.28
N SER A 5 19.99 -0.11 58.05
CA SER A 5 19.19 -1.08 57.25
C SER A 5 18.50 -0.47 56.01
N LEU A 6 18.69 -1.11 54.85
CA LEU A 6 17.74 -1.19 53.71
C LEU A 6 16.95 -2.51 53.91
N PRO A 7 15.69 -2.69 53.46
CA PRO A 7 15.28 -2.71 52.03
C PRO A 7 13.86 -2.12 51.79
N THR A 8 13.32 -1.92 50.58
CA THR A 8 12.67 -2.94 49.73
C THR A 8 12.00 -2.22 48.54
N SER A 9 12.14 -2.77 47.35
CA SER A 9 11.51 -2.36 46.10
C SER A 9 9.97 -2.41 46.15
N LEU A 10 9.28 -1.35 45.69
CA LEU A 10 7.93 -1.46 45.14
C LEU A 10 7.95 -1.20 43.63
N SER A 11 7.85 -2.30 42.90
CA SER A 11 7.48 -2.33 41.48
C SER A 11 6.08 -1.76 41.32
N THR A 12 5.93 -0.72 40.49
CA THR A 12 4.62 -0.23 40.04
C THR A 12 4.47 -0.60 38.57
N SER A 13 3.77 -1.69 38.30
CA SER A 13 3.31 -2.03 36.95
C SER A 13 2.15 -1.09 36.58
N PRO A 14 2.09 -0.56 35.34
CA PRO A 14 0.92 0.19 34.88
C PRO A 14 -0.29 -0.75 34.73
N PRO A 15 -1.53 -0.24 34.90
CA PRO A 15 -2.73 -1.02 34.73
C PRO A 15 -2.89 -1.49 33.27
N ALA A 16 -3.35 -2.72 33.11
CA ALA A 16 -3.65 -3.33 31.82
C ALA A 16 -4.63 -2.45 31.02
N SER A 17 -4.17 -1.92 29.89
CA SER A 17 -5.03 -1.32 28.88
C SER A 17 -5.92 -2.41 28.29
N SER A 18 -7.23 -2.24 28.42
CA SER A 18 -8.25 -3.08 27.78
C SER A 18 -7.99 -3.21 26.27
N PRO A 19 -8.27 -4.37 25.65
CA PRO A 19 -8.14 -4.50 24.20
C PRO A 19 -9.08 -3.51 23.52
N ALA A 20 -8.49 -2.64 22.70
CA ALA A 20 -9.21 -1.75 21.81
C ALA A 20 -10.14 -2.59 20.92
N SER A 21 -11.42 -2.20 20.92
CA SER A 21 -12.47 -2.73 20.06
C SER A 21 -11.99 -2.83 18.61
N THR A 22 -11.97 -4.04 18.08
CA THR A 22 -11.79 -4.32 16.66
C THR A 22 -12.93 -3.65 15.89
N SER A 23 -12.65 -2.52 15.26
CA SER A 23 -13.56 -1.88 14.31
C SER A 23 -13.54 -2.69 13.03
N THR A 24 -14.35 -3.75 12.95
CA THR A 24 -14.60 -4.45 11.70
C THR A 24 -15.47 -3.58 10.81
N ASN A 25 -14.89 -3.01 9.76
CA ASN A 25 -15.68 -2.40 8.68
C ASN A 25 -16.54 -3.49 8.05
N PRO A 26 -17.87 -3.32 7.91
CA PRO A 26 -18.73 -4.36 7.38
C PRO A 26 -18.48 -4.55 5.89
N SER A 27 -17.95 -5.72 5.52
CA SER A 27 -17.96 -6.19 4.14
C SER A 27 -19.40 -6.42 3.69
N SER A 28 -19.87 -5.70 2.67
CA SER A 28 -21.20 -5.92 2.08
C SER A 28 -21.05 -6.70 0.77
N THR A 29 -21.81 -7.78 0.63
CA THR A 29 -21.84 -8.60 -0.59
C THR A 29 -23.04 -8.19 -1.44
N LEU A 30 -22.78 -7.69 -2.65
CA LEU A 30 -23.82 -7.39 -3.64
C LEU A 30 -23.44 -8.10 -4.95
N LEU A 31 -24.35 -8.93 -5.48
CA LEU A 31 -24.20 -9.57 -6.80
C LEU A 31 -22.88 -10.35 -6.99
N GLY A 32 -22.40 -11.04 -5.95
CA GLY A 32 -21.15 -11.82 -6.01
C GLY A 32 -19.87 -10.99 -5.86
N ALA A 33 -19.98 -9.68 -5.60
CA ALA A 33 -18.87 -8.81 -5.25
C ALA A 33 -18.92 -8.46 -3.75
N THR A 34 -17.78 -8.56 -3.09
CA THR A 34 -17.59 -8.08 -1.71
C THR A 34 -16.84 -6.76 -1.74
N VAL A 35 -17.37 -5.73 -1.08
CA VAL A 35 -16.70 -4.43 -0.94
C VAL A 35 -16.16 -4.28 0.48
N SER A 36 -14.86 -4.04 0.59
CA SER A 36 -14.15 -3.75 1.84
C SER A 36 -13.51 -2.36 1.76
N LEU A 37 -13.46 -1.63 2.88
CA LEU A 37 -12.86 -0.29 2.97
C LEU A 37 -11.65 -0.18 3.92
N PRO A 38 -10.65 -1.08 3.87
CA PRO A 38 -9.43 -0.96 4.68
C PRO A 38 -8.39 -0.03 4.03
N ASP A 39 -7.45 0.49 4.83
CA ASP A 39 -6.15 0.92 4.31
C ASP A 39 -5.35 -0.33 3.91
N TRP A 40 -5.59 -0.80 2.68
CA TRP A 40 -5.10 -2.11 2.22
C TRP A 40 -3.58 -2.26 2.32
N THR A 41 -2.79 -1.18 2.35
CA THR A 41 -1.33 -1.30 2.49
C THR A 41 -0.87 -1.57 3.92
N LYS A 42 -1.76 -1.38 4.92
CA LYS A 42 -1.43 -1.52 6.35
C LYS A 42 -2.23 -2.62 7.04
N GLU A 43 -3.42 -2.90 6.56
CA GLU A 43 -4.33 -3.86 7.17
C GLU A 43 -4.19 -5.25 6.55
N ASP A 44 -4.22 -6.27 7.39
CA ASP A 44 -4.32 -7.66 6.97
C ASP A 44 -5.80 -8.00 6.71
N ILE A 45 -6.12 -8.38 5.47
CA ILE A 45 -7.44 -8.86 5.10
C ILE A 45 -7.40 -10.39 5.15
N PRO A 46 -8.21 -11.07 5.98
CA PRO A 46 -8.23 -12.52 6.06
C PRO A 46 -8.42 -13.21 4.70
N GLU A 47 -9.27 -12.65 3.84
CA GLU A 47 -9.59 -13.13 2.50
C GLU A 47 -8.40 -13.04 1.53
N ASP A 48 -7.41 -12.16 1.78
CA ASP A 48 -6.19 -12.09 0.96
C ASP A 48 -5.37 -13.40 1.02
N LYS A 49 -5.62 -14.27 2.01
CA LYS A 49 -4.99 -15.59 2.14
C LYS A 49 -5.46 -16.59 1.09
N ASP A 50 -6.67 -16.40 0.56
CA ASP A 50 -7.22 -17.27 -0.49
C ASP A 50 -6.54 -16.99 -1.85
N GLY A 51 -5.90 -15.83 -1.96
CA GLY A 51 -5.16 -15.40 -3.14
C GLY A 51 -6.04 -14.90 -4.28
N TYR A 52 -5.41 -14.27 -5.26
CA TYR A 52 -6.07 -13.72 -6.44
C TYR A 52 -5.35 -14.12 -7.72
N ASP A 53 -6.12 -14.36 -8.77
CA ASP A 53 -5.56 -14.56 -10.11
C ASP A 53 -5.19 -13.24 -10.79
N ILE A 54 -5.93 -12.17 -10.47
CA ILE A 54 -5.74 -10.83 -11.04
C ILE A 54 -5.90 -9.78 -9.94
N VAL A 55 -4.97 -8.82 -9.90
CA VAL A 55 -5.10 -7.60 -9.11
C VAL A 55 -5.10 -6.38 -10.03
N LEU A 56 -6.06 -5.49 -9.82
CA LEU A 56 -6.20 -4.23 -10.55
C LEU A 56 -5.65 -3.08 -9.70
N ALA A 57 -4.61 -2.41 -10.17
CA ALA A 57 -4.05 -1.21 -9.54
C ALA A 57 -4.23 0.00 -10.47
N LEU A 58 -5.48 0.44 -10.60
CA LEU A 58 -5.87 1.48 -11.54
C LEU A 58 -5.86 2.85 -10.87
N SER A 59 -5.06 3.78 -11.39
CA SER A 59 -5.04 5.16 -10.90
C SER A 59 -4.88 5.31 -9.37
N ILE A 60 -4.12 4.42 -8.74
CA ILE A 60 -3.96 4.42 -7.27
C ILE A 60 -2.53 4.71 -6.81
N THR A 61 -1.52 4.40 -7.63
CA THR A 61 -0.10 4.47 -7.23
C THR A 61 0.32 5.85 -6.76
N LYS A 62 -0.08 6.92 -7.45
CA LYS A 62 0.22 8.30 -7.00
C LYS A 62 -0.27 8.59 -5.58
N TRP A 63 -1.46 8.15 -5.24
CA TRP A 63 -2.06 8.46 -3.95
C TRP A 63 -1.38 7.71 -2.82
N ILE A 64 -1.05 6.43 -3.04
CA ILE A 64 -0.24 5.65 -2.09
C ILE A 64 1.12 6.33 -1.92
N HIS A 65 1.78 6.66 -3.03
CA HIS A 65 3.11 7.26 -3.06
C HIS A 65 3.18 8.61 -2.31
N LEU A 66 2.22 9.51 -2.55
CA LEU A 66 2.17 10.81 -1.87
C LEU A 66 1.77 10.71 -0.39
N ASN A 67 1.01 9.69 0.02
CA ASN A 67 0.60 9.53 1.42
C ASN A 67 1.62 8.74 2.26
N GLN A 68 2.32 7.80 1.64
CA GLN A 68 3.12 6.79 2.34
C GLN A 68 4.59 6.73 1.89
N GLY A 69 5.01 7.59 0.96
CA GLY A 69 6.39 7.65 0.48
C GLY A 69 6.77 6.50 -0.46
N ASP A 70 8.06 6.45 -0.80
CA ASP A 70 8.65 5.38 -1.63
C ASP A 70 8.41 4.01 -0.97
N ASP A 71 8.64 3.90 0.34
CA ASP A 71 8.49 2.66 1.10
C ASP A 71 7.06 2.12 1.08
N GLY A 72 6.07 2.99 1.26
CA GLY A 72 4.66 2.59 1.21
C GLY A 72 4.24 2.09 -0.17
N LEU A 73 4.76 2.70 -1.24
CA LEU A 73 4.50 2.24 -2.60
C LEU A 73 5.18 0.89 -2.89
N VAL A 74 6.41 0.71 -2.43
CA VAL A 74 7.12 -0.59 -2.56
C VAL A 74 6.41 -1.67 -1.74
N ALA A 75 5.97 -1.36 -0.53
CA ALA A 75 5.19 -2.27 0.31
C ALA A 75 3.87 -2.68 -0.36
N PHE A 76 3.17 -1.74 -1.01
CA PHE A 76 1.99 -2.04 -1.82
C PHE A 76 2.29 -3.02 -2.95
N PHE A 77 3.35 -2.80 -3.73
CA PHE A 77 3.74 -3.73 -4.80
C PHE A 77 4.12 -5.12 -4.26
N ARG A 78 4.81 -5.18 -3.11
CA ARG A 78 5.12 -6.46 -2.44
C ARG A 78 3.86 -7.16 -1.96
N LYS A 79 2.88 -6.42 -1.40
CA LYS A 79 1.61 -6.99 -0.97
C LYS A 79 0.85 -7.60 -2.16
N ILE A 80 0.75 -6.87 -3.29
CA ILE A 80 0.18 -7.41 -4.53
C ILE A 80 0.86 -8.73 -4.91
N HIS A 81 2.19 -8.76 -4.90
CA HIS A 81 2.93 -9.98 -5.21
C HIS A 81 2.60 -11.13 -4.25
N THR A 82 2.48 -10.86 -2.95
CA THR A 82 2.13 -11.87 -1.94
C THR A 82 0.75 -12.46 -2.18
N VAL A 83 -0.26 -11.63 -2.45
CA VAL A 83 -1.65 -12.08 -2.60
C VAL A 83 -1.95 -12.68 -3.96
N LEU A 84 -1.13 -12.45 -4.99
CA LEU A 84 -1.32 -13.09 -6.28
C LEU A 84 -0.93 -14.57 -6.24
N HIS A 85 -1.69 -15.43 -6.91
CA HIS A 85 -1.26 -16.78 -7.24
C HIS A 85 -0.01 -16.78 -8.12
N LYS A 86 0.72 -17.90 -8.14
CA LYS A 86 1.79 -18.10 -9.12
C LYS A 86 1.20 -17.95 -10.54
N HIS A 87 1.87 -17.20 -11.40
CA HIS A 87 1.36 -16.83 -12.73
C HIS A 87 0.11 -15.93 -12.72
N GLY A 88 -0.28 -15.39 -11.56
CA GLY A 88 -1.29 -14.35 -11.44
C GLY A 88 -0.82 -13.02 -12.05
N HIS A 89 -1.77 -12.15 -12.37
CA HIS A 89 -1.51 -10.94 -13.14
C HIS A 89 -1.78 -9.66 -12.34
N LEU A 90 -0.88 -8.69 -12.48
CA LEU A 90 -1.11 -7.31 -12.06
C LEU A 90 -1.42 -6.48 -13.30
N ILE A 91 -2.56 -5.78 -13.29
CA ILE A 91 -2.90 -4.75 -14.27
C ILE A 91 -2.69 -3.40 -13.61
N LEU A 92 -1.67 -2.67 -14.07
CA LEU A 92 -1.23 -1.42 -13.48
C LEU A 92 -1.49 -0.25 -14.41
N GLU A 93 -2.13 0.80 -13.90
CA GLU A 93 -2.25 2.08 -14.59
C GLU A 93 -1.55 3.16 -13.74
N PRO A 94 -0.26 3.42 -13.97
CA PRO A 94 0.49 4.40 -13.20
C PRO A 94 0.15 5.83 -13.64
N GLN A 95 0.02 6.76 -12.70
CA GLN A 95 -0.15 8.16 -13.07
C GLN A 95 1.18 8.86 -13.33
N PRO A 96 1.23 9.74 -14.34
CA PRO A 96 2.45 10.44 -14.71
C PRO A 96 2.88 11.40 -13.61
N TRP A 97 4.19 11.64 -13.52
CA TRP A 97 4.81 12.44 -12.46
C TRP A 97 4.27 13.87 -12.41
N GLU A 98 3.95 14.45 -13.57
CA GLU A 98 3.37 15.78 -13.74
C GLU A 98 2.06 15.92 -12.95
N SER A 99 1.28 14.84 -12.83
CA SER A 99 0.02 14.84 -12.08
C SER A 99 0.20 14.95 -10.56
N TYR A 100 1.41 14.70 -10.04
CA TYR A 100 1.76 14.84 -8.62
C TYR A 100 1.84 16.33 -8.24
N ALA A 101 2.27 17.21 -9.15
CA ALA A 101 2.46 18.62 -8.87
C ALA A 101 1.16 19.34 -8.46
N LYS A 102 0.02 18.91 -9.00
CA LYS A 102 -1.32 19.38 -8.59
C LYS A 102 -1.74 18.74 -7.27
N ALA A 103 -1.56 17.43 -7.13
CA ALA A 103 -1.99 16.67 -5.95
C ALA A 103 -1.24 17.10 -4.67
N ARG A 104 0.07 17.36 -4.75
CA ARG A 104 0.88 17.79 -3.59
C ARG A 104 0.41 19.12 -2.97
N ARG A 105 -0.35 19.95 -3.71
CA ARG A 105 -0.88 21.23 -3.21
C ARG A 105 -2.14 21.06 -2.36
N MET A 106 -2.70 19.84 -2.29
CA MET A 106 -3.94 19.59 -1.57
C MET A 106 -3.74 19.55 -0.04
N SER A 107 -2.54 19.25 0.44
CA SER A 107 -2.22 19.36 1.87
C SER A 107 -0.72 19.52 2.11
N GLU A 108 -0.38 20.01 3.30
CA GLU A 108 1.01 20.16 3.73
C GLU A 108 1.73 18.81 3.83
N HIS A 109 1.05 17.77 4.28
CA HIS A 109 1.57 16.39 4.32
C HIS A 109 2.03 15.91 2.94
N LEU A 110 1.13 15.99 1.94
CA LEU A 110 1.47 15.54 0.58
C LEU A 110 2.60 16.37 -0.04
N ARG A 111 2.68 17.66 0.31
CA ARG A 111 3.78 18.53 -0.11
C ARG A 111 5.11 18.09 0.50
N ALA A 112 5.14 17.79 1.79
CA ALA A 112 6.32 17.32 2.50
C ALA A 112 6.79 15.97 1.95
N THR A 113 5.90 14.98 1.81
CA THR A 113 6.24 13.67 1.23
C THR A 113 6.73 13.80 -0.21
N TYR A 114 6.08 14.62 -1.05
CA TYR A 114 6.53 14.85 -2.42
C TYR A 114 8.01 15.28 -2.51
N GLN A 115 8.49 16.06 -1.54
CA GLN A 115 9.88 16.54 -1.52
C GLN A 115 10.89 15.43 -1.20
N THR A 116 10.45 14.32 -0.59
CA THR A 116 11.33 13.20 -0.23
C THR A 116 11.35 12.10 -1.29
N LEU A 117 10.34 12.03 -2.16
CA LEU A 117 10.17 10.96 -3.14
C LEU A 117 11.35 10.85 -4.11
N GLN A 118 11.98 9.68 -4.13
CA GLN A 118 13.05 9.32 -5.06
C GLN A 118 12.53 8.41 -6.18
N LEU A 119 11.61 7.50 -5.87
CA LEU A 119 11.06 6.60 -6.88
C LEU A 119 10.22 7.41 -7.88
N ARG A 120 10.41 7.15 -9.17
CA ARG A 120 9.62 7.78 -10.24
C ARG A 120 8.76 6.73 -10.94
N PRO A 121 7.59 7.13 -11.50
CA PRO A 121 6.77 6.22 -12.31
C PRO A 121 7.54 5.49 -13.42
N SER A 122 8.52 6.16 -14.04
CA SER A 122 9.42 5.58 -15.05
C SER A 122 10.27 4.42 -14.53
N ASN A 123 10.45 4.32 -13.21
CA ASN A 123 11.24 3.27 -12.56
C ASN A 123 10.38 2.15 -11.96
N PHE A 124 9.04 2.25 -12.02
CA PHE A 124 8.15 1.22 -11.45
C PHE A 124 8.39 -0.15 -12.08
N SER A 125 8.65 -0.22 -13.40
CA SER A 125 8.90 -1.50 -14.06
C SER A 125 10.15 -2.21 -13.52
N THR A 126 11.20 -1.46 -13.15
CA THR A 126 12.40 -2.02 -12.51
C THR A 126 12.06 -2.53 -11.12
N THR A 127 11.39 -1.72 -10.30
CA THR A 127 10.98 -2.11 -8.94
C THR A 127 10.08 -3.36 -8.94
N LEU A 128 9.12 -3.43 -9.86
CA LEU A 128 8.26 -4.60 -10.01
C LEU A 128 9.06 -5.83 -10.43
N ASN A 129 10.04 -5.67 -11.32
CA ASN A 129 10.92 -6.77 -11.72
C ASN A 129 11.74 -7.32 -10.55
N ASP A 130 12.32 -6.44 -9.73
CA ASP A 130 13.07 -6.79 -8.53
C ASP A 130 12.21 -7.52 -7.49
N ILE A 131 10.91 -7.21 -7.43
CA ILE A 131 9.95 -7.87 -6.54
C ILE A 131 9.58 -9.28 -7.02
N GLY A 132 9.71 -9.57 -8.32
CA GLY A 132 9.37 -10.88 -8.90
C GLY A 132 8.38 -10.82 -10.06
N PHE A 133 7.96 -9.64 -10.51
CA PHE A 133 7.11 -9.51 -11.69
C PHE A 133 7.90 -9.53 -13.00
N GLU A 134 7.22 -9.84 -14.08
CA GLU A 134 7.69 -9.67 -15.45
C GLU A 134 6.66 -8.85 -16.24
N LEU A 135 7.11 -7.84 -16.97
CA LEU A 135 6.24 -7.08 -17.86
C LEU A 135 5.87 -7.95 -19.06
N VAL A 136 4.59 -8.28 -19.21
CA VAL A 136 4.09 -9.06 -20.35
C VAL A 136 3.88 -8.14 -21.56
N LYS A 137 3.15 -7.04 -21.37
CA LYS A 137 2.90 -6.02 -22.40
C LYS A 137 2.29 -4.75 -21.84
N THR A 138 2.51 -3.65 -22.53
CA THR A 138 1.68 -2.43 -22.43
C THR A 138 0.45 -2.62 -23.29
N LEU A 139 -0.75 -2.62 -22.69
CA LEU A 139 -2.04 -2.85 -23.35
C LEU A 139 -2.49 -1.69 -24.24
N GLY A 140 -1.90 -0.51 -24.05
CA GLY A 140 -2.20 0.71 -24.79
C GLY A 140 -2.46 1.88 -23.86
N GLU A 141 -2.77 3.03 -24.44
CA GLU A 141 -3.21 4.22 -23.72
C GLU A 141 -4.73 4.39 -23.87
N THR A 142 -5.43 4.65 -22.77
CA THR A 142 -6.87 4.96 -22.77
C THR A 142 -7.13 6.27 -22.06
N GLY A 143 -8.24 6.94 -22.40
CA GLY A 143 -8.65 8.22 -21.80
C GLY A 143 -8.23 9.46 -22.60
N GLU A 144 -8.58 10.62 -22.07
CA GLU A 144 -8.33 11.93 -22.69
C GLU A 144 -7.58 12.87 -21.73
N GLY A 145 -6.75 13.76 -22.28
CA GLY A 145 -6.00 14.74 -21.49
C GLY A 145 -5.18 14.10 -20.37
N GLY A 146 -5.34 14.60 -19.13
CA GLY A 146 -4.65 14.05 -17.94
C GLY A 146 -5.08 12.65 -17.51
N PHE A 147 -6.11 12.08 -18.17
CA PHE A 147 -6.53 10.70 -18.00
C PHE A 147 -6.00 9.77 -19.09
N ARG A 148 -5.35 10.30 -20.13
CA ARG A 148 -4.68 9.47 -21.14
C ARG A 148 -3.41 8.84 -20.56
N ARG A 149 -3.46 7.56 -20.22
CA ARG A 149 -2.37 6.84 -19.55
C ARG A 149 -2.25 5.42 -20.06
N SER A 150 -1.03 4.88 -19.99
CA SER A 150 -0.74 3.50 -20.31
C SER A 150 -1.32 2.55 -19.26
N ILE A 151 -1.75 1.38 -19.71
CA ILE A 151 -2.05 0.24 -18.84
C ILE A 151 -1.05 -0.86 -19.13
N ASP A 152 -0.34 -1.30 -18.11
CA ASP A 152 0.67 -2.33 -18.20
C ASP A 152 0.18 -3.63 -17.55
N LEU A 153 0.45 -4.74 -18.22
CA LEU A 153 0.16 -6.09 -17.74
C LEU A 153 1.45 -6.76 -17.27
N TYR A 154 1.49 -7.12 -15.99
CA TYR A 154 2.59 -7.86 -15.38
C TYR A 154 2.13 -9.25 -14.96
N VAL A 155 3.06 -10.22 -14.98
CA VAL A 155 2.84 -11.58 -14.46
C VAL A 155 3.77 -11.84 -13.28
N LYS A 156 3.26 -12.52 -12.24
CA LYS A 156 4.05 -13.02 -11.11
C LYS A 156 4.82 -14.28 -11.51
N ARG A 157 6.15 -14.27 -11.32
CA ARG A 157 7.03 -15.42 -11.58
C ARG A 157 6.96 -16.48 -10.49
#